data_AF-A0A2H6AHU4-F1
#
_entry.id   AF-A0A2H6AHU4-F1
#
_cell.length_a   1.000
_cell.length_b   1.000
_cell.length_c   1.000
_cell.angle_alpha   90.00
_cell.angle_beta   90.00
_cell.angle_gamma   90.00
#
_symmetry.space_group_name_H-M   'P 1'
#
loop_
_entity.id
_entity.type
_entity.pdbx_description
1 polymer ?
#
loop_
_entity_poly.entity_id
_entity_poly.type
_entity_poly.pdbx_seq_one_letter_code
_entity_poly.pdbx_strand_id
1 'polypeptide(L)'
;MWDWLEWFLRNLLGGALSATGGFIIAWIVQEYRIRKLRRELTGLRKHRQNEAVLIVSNREDIRPAVERYLQQQKENADCTGDTAEGQNLPQPCAGYTGPRIYHVHRPEPFTESEQEWAAFIERIKREVGKLRQECAPSRILLFTNVPVVLGVFLGAILDNGPEVVVHHYFNGVYRPVGYLAHETVKMG
;
A
#
# COMPACT_ATOMS: atom_id res chain seq x y z
N MET A 1 52.50 37.71 -19.71
CA MET A 1 51.11 38.13 -19.36
C MET A 1 50.08 37.24 -20.06
N TRP A 2 50.29 36.90 -21.34
CA TRP A 2 49.44 35.96 -22.08
C TRP A 2 49.52 34.49 -21.59
N ASP A 3 50.68 34.02 -21.12
CA ASP A 3 50.84 32.63 -20.66
C ASP A 3 50.04 32.29 -19.39
N TRP A 4 49.81 33.28 -18.52
CA TRP A 4 48.98 33.12 -17.32
C TRP A 4 47.49 33.00 -17.66
N LEU A 5 47.04 33.70 -18.70
CA LEU A 5 45.66 33.66 -19.18
C LEU A 5 45.34 32.31 -19.85
N GLU A 6 46.26 31.76 -20.64
CA GLU A 6 46.09 30.43 -21.26
C GLU A 6 46.06 29.31 -20.21
N TRP A 7 46.93 29.37 -19.19
CA TRP A 7 46.92 28.41 -18.09
C TRP A 7 45.61 28.47 -17.29
N PHE A 8 45.09 29.68 -17.04
CA PHE A 8 43.83 29.87 -16.32
C PHE A 8 42.62 29.36 -17.13
N LEU A 9 42.55 29.65 -18.43
CA LEU A 9 41.46 29.19 -19.31
C LEU A 9 41.44 27.67 -19.47
N ARG A 10 42.59 27.01 -19.60
CA ARG A 10 42.67 25.53 -19.70
C ARG A 10 42.20 24.83 -18.43
N ASN A 11 42.54 25.36 -17.25
CA ASN A 11 42.09 24.79 -15.97
C ASN A 11 40.60 25.05 -15.70
N LEU A 12 40.08 26.21 -16.09
CA LEU A 12 38.67 26.57 -15.93
C LEU A 12 37.77 25.75 -16.86
N LEU A 13 38.22 25.51 -18.11
CA LEU A 13 37.55 24.60 -19.05
C LEU A 13 37.62 23.13 -18.60
N GLY A 14 38.74 22.68 -18.04
CA GLY A 14 38.88 21.32 -17.48
C GLY A 14 37.98 21.09 -16.24
N GLY A 15 37.85 22.09 -15.38
CA GLY A 15 36.94 22.07 -14.23
C GLY A 15 35.46 22.08 -14.66
N ALA A 16 35.09 22.87 -15.67
CA ALA A 16 33.72 22.93 -16.18
C ALA A 16 33.26 21.63 -16.88
N LEU A 17 34.16 20.95 -17.59
CA LEU A 17 33.88 19.66 -18.24
C LEU A 17 33.68 18.51 -17.24
N SER A 18 34.40 18.53 -16.11
CA SER A 18 34.22 17.52 -15.05
C SER A 18 32.93 17.73 -14.26
N ALA A 19 32.55 18.98 -13.97
CA ALA A 19 31.29 19.31 -13.30
C ALA A 19 30.05 18.94 -14.15
N THR A 20 30.10 19.19 -15.46
CA THR A 20 29.01 18.83 -16.38
C THR A 20 28.89 17.32 -16.58
N GLY A 21 30.01 16.59 -16.67
CA GLY A 21 30.01 15.13 -16.73
C GLY A 21 29.36 14.48 -15.49
N GLY A 22 29.69 14.99 -14.29
CA GLY A 22 29.06 14.53 -13.05
C GLY A 22 27.56 14.80 -12.99
N PHE A 23 27.12 15.96 -13.47
CA PHE A 23 25.71 16.33 -13.52
C PHE A 23 24.90 15.45 -14.48
N ILE A 24 25.46 15.14 -15.66
CA ILE A 24 24.82 14.27 -16.66
C ILE A 24 24.68 12.84 -16.11
N ILE A 25 25.72 12.29 -15.48
CA ILE A 25 25.67 10.95 -14.89
C ILE A 25 24.65 10.90 -13.73
N ALA A 26 24.65 11.90 -12.84
CA ALA A 26 23.68 11.99 -11.76
C ALA A 26 22.23 12.07 -12.28
N TRP A 27 22.01 12.88 -13.32
CA TRP A 27 20.72 13.01 -13.98
C TRP A 27 20.25 11.69 -14.62
N ILE A 28 21.13 10.97 -15.34
CA ILE A 28 20.79 9.68 -15.94
C ILE A 28 20.44 8.63 -14.87
N VAL A 29 21.22 8.55 -13.78
CA VAL A 29 20.96 7.60 -12.68
C VAL A 29 19.64 7.93 -11.98
N GLN A 30 19.35 9.21 -11.77
CA GLN A 30 18.10 9.67 -11.15
C GLN A 30 16.90 9.36 -12.05
N GLU A 31 17.00 9.65 -13.34
CA GLU A 31 15.98 9.34 -14.35
C GLU A 31 15.72 7.83 -14.45
N TYR A 32 16.78 7.00 -14.39
CA TYR A 32 16.65 5.55 -14.42
C TYR A 32 15.95 5.01 -13.15
N ARG A 33 16.27 5.56 -11.97
CA ARG A 33 15.56 5.23 -10.72
C ARG A 33 14.08 5.58 -10.81
N ILE A 34 13.74 6.75 -11.34
CA ILE A 34 12.34 7.19 -11.52
C ILE A 34 11.60 6.23 -12.46
N ARG A 35 12.21 5.85 -13.60
CA ARG A 35 11.60 4.89 -14.54
C ARG A 35 11.42 3.50 -13.94
N LYS A 36 12.37 3.04 -13.12
CA LYS A 36 12.24 1.76 -12.42
C LYS A 36 11.07 1.79 -11.42
N LEU A 37 10.98 2.85 -10.62
CA LEU A 37 9.87 3.07 -9.68
C LEU A 37 8.52 3.14 -10.40
N ARG A 38 8.43 3.84 -11.54
CA ARG A 38 7.20 3.89 -12.36
C ARG A 38 6.79 2.52 -12.89
N ARG A 39 7.74 1.67 -13.30
CA ARG A 39 7.44 0.30 -13.74
C ARG A 39 6.94 -0.57 -12.58
N GLU A 40 7.54 -0.46 -11.40
CA GLU A 40 7.07 -1.14 -10.19
C GLU A 40 5.65 -0.69 -9.81
N LEU A 41 5.37 0.63 -9.86
CA LEU A 41 4.03 1.17 -9.62
C LEU A 41 2.99 0.73 -10.65
N THR A 42 3.38 0.59 -11.93
CA THR A 42 2.47 0.13 -13.00
C THR A 42 2.16 -1.36 -12.85
N GLY A 43 3.13 -2.17 -12.42
CA GLY A 43 2.91 -3.57 -12.04
C GLY A 43 1.97 -3.69 -10.83
N LEU A 44 2.15 -2.86 -9.80
CA LEU A 44 1.27 -2.81 -8.64
C LEU A 44 -0.16 -2.37 -9.00
N ARG A 45 -0.32 -1.43 -9.94
CA ARG A 45 -1.63 -0.95 -10.42
C ARG A 45 -2.42 -2.05 -11.15
N LYS A 46 -1.73 -2.95 -11.87
CA LYS A 46 -2.34 -4.13 -12.51
C LYS A 46 -2.77 -5.18 -11.48
N HIS A 47 -2.11 -5.27 -10.33
CA HIS A 47 -2.50 -6.14 -9.21
C HIS A 47 -3.59 -5.56 -8.29
N ARG A 48 -3.91 -4.26 -8.38
CA ARG A 48 -4.97 -3.61 -7.58
C ARG A 48 -6.40 -3.89 -8.04
N GLN A 49 -6.61 -4.63 -9.12
CA GLN A 49 -7.94 -4.75 -9.74
C GLN A 49 -8.99 -5.45 -8.85
N ASN A 50 -8.58 -6.29 -7.90
CA ASN A 50 -9.49 -6.96 -6.96
C ASN A 50 -8.93 -6.94 -5.53
N GLU A 51 -8.88 -5.75 -4.91
CA GLU A 51 -8.57 -5.58 -3.49
C GLU A 51 -9.86 -5.46 -2.67
N ALA A 52 -9.93 -6.13 -1.53
CA ALA A 52 -10.98 -5.95 -0.52
C ALA A 52 -10.38 -5.46 0.79
N VAL A 53 -11.15 -4.72 1.57
CA VAL A 53 -10.75 -4.22 2.89
C VAL A 53 -11.50 -5.00 3.96
N LEU A 54 -10.78 -5.55 4.93
CA LEU A 54 -11.35 -6.19 6.09
C LEU A 54 -10.95 -5.41 7.35
N ILE A 55 -11.94 -4.91 8.07
CA ILE A 55 -11.77 -4.15 9.31
C ILE A 55 -12.31 -4.98 10.47
N VAL A 56 -11.47 -5.25 11.46
CA VAL A 56 -11.89 -5.97 12.68
C VAL A 56 -11.51 -5.16 13.90
N SER A 57 -12.49 -4.72 14.67
CA SER A 57 -12.25 -3.84 15.83
C SER A 57 -13.04 -4.23 17.07
N ASN A 58 -12.40 -4.01 18.22
CA ASN A 58 -12.97 -4.14 19.55
C ASN A 58 -12.86 -2.78 20.27
N ARG A 59 -13.86 -2.43 21.08
CA ARG A 59 -13.99 -1.16 21.82
C ARG A 59 -14.12 0.07 20.94
N GLU A 60 -13.05 0.43 20.24
CA GLU A 60 -12.99 1.61 19.40
C GLU A 60 -13.27 1.25 17.94
N ASP A 61 -14.21 1.94 17.32
CA ASP A 61 -14.46 1.78 15.89
C ASP A 61 -13.40 2.51 15.06
N ILE A 62 -12.53 1.73 14.43
CA ILE A 62 -11.45 2.25 13.58
C ILE A 62 -11.88 2.52 12.14
N ARG A 63 -13.12 2.19 11.76
CA ARG A 63 -13.60 2.37 10.38
C ARG A 63 -13.41 3.79 9.84
N PRO A 64 -13.73 4.87 10.59
CA PRO A 64 -13.53 6.24 10.09
C PRO A 64 -12.05 6.59 9.87
N ALA A 65 -11.13 5.97 10.61
CA ALA A 65 -9.70 6.16 10.41
C ALA A 65 -9.20 5.41 9.15
N VAL A 66 -9.72 4.20 8.91
CA VAL A 66 -9.41 3.41 7.72
C VAL A 66 -9.95 4.09 6.46
N GLU A 67 -11.19 4.58 6.47
CA GLU A 67 -11.78 5.28 5.33
C GLU A 67 -10.98 6.54 4.96
N ARG A 68 -10.55 7.33 5.95
CA ARG A 68 -9.64 8.47 5.72
C ARG A 68 -8.32 8.05 5.10
N TYR A 69 -7.72 6.96 5.58
CA TYR A 69 -6.49 6.42 5.01
C TYR A 69 -6.68 5.98 3.55
N LEU A 70 -7.77 5.28 3.24
CA LEU A 70 -8.09 4.84 1.88
C LEU A 70 -8.34 6.02 0.94
N GLN A 71 -9.01 7.07 1.44
CA GLN A 71 -9.25 8.30 0.67
C GLN A 71 -7.94 9.03 0.36
N GLN A 72 -7.03 9.16 1.34
CA GLN A 72 -5.69 9.73 1.12
C GLN A 72 -4.88 8.91 0.12
N GLN A 73 -4.97 7.57 0.15
CA GLN A 73 -4.32 6.70 -0.83
C GLN A 73 -4.87 6.91 -2.24
N LYS A 74 -6.17 7.15 -2.38
CA LYS A 74 -6.81 7.48 -3.67
C LYS A 74 -6.32 8.82 -4.20
N GLU A 75 -6.34 9.86 -3.37
CA GLU A 75 -5.86 11.20 -3.73
C GLU A 75 -4.38 11.18 -4.15
N ASN A 76 -3.54 10.49 -3.40
CA ASN A 76 -2.11 10.36 -3.73
C ASN A 76 -1.85 9.54 -5.01
N ALA A 77 -2.69 8.54 -5.29
CA ALA A 77 -2.60 7.74 -6.50
C ALA A 77 -3.05 8.52 -7.75
N ASP A 78 -4.06 9.38 -7.63
CA ASP A 78 -4.53 10.23 -8.73
C ASP A 78 -3.54 11.37 -9.05
N CYS A 79 -2.76 11.84 -8.06
CA CYS A 79 -1.76 12.90 -8.22
C CYS A 79 -0.40 12.44 -8.80
N THR A 80 -0.17 11.14 -9.01
CA THR A 80 1.08 10.60 -9.58
C THR A 80 0.95 10.19 -11.05
N GLY A 81 -0.17 10.51 -11.70
CA GLY A 81 -0.29 10.47 -13.15
C GLY A 81 0.55 11.57 -13.78
N ASP A 82 1.61 11.18 -14.49
CA ASP A 82 2.45 12.10 -15.27
C ASP A 82 1.61 13.04 -16.14
N THR A 83 1.59 14.33 -15.80
CA THR A 83 1.36 15.41 -16.75
C THR A 83 2.58 15.50 -17.68
N ALA A 84 2.65 14.58 -18.63
CA ALA A 84 3.46 14.75 -19.83
C ALA A 84 2.49 15.10 -20.96
N GLU A 85 2.61 16.34 -21.43
CA GLU A 85 1.84 16.96 -22.51
C GLU A 85 0.40 17.35 -22.19
N GLY A 86 0.09 18.62 -22.45
CA GLY A 86 -1.18 19.24 -22.13
C GLY A 86 -2.34 18.54 -22.82
N GLN A 87 -3.16 17.85 -22.03
CA GLN A 87 -4.61 17.71 -22.21
C GLN A 87 -5.20 16.95 -21.01
N ASN A 88 -6.21 17.57 -20.40
CA ASN A 88 -7.12 17.05 -19.37
C ASN A 88 -6.53 16.80 -17.98
N LEU A 89 -7.20 17.39 -16.97
CA LEU A 89 -7.08 16.99 -15.56
C LEU A 89 -7.16 15.46 -15.44
N PRO A 90 -6.48 14.83 -14.46
CA PRO A 90 -6.71 13.43 -14.16
C PRO A 90 -8.19 13.25 -13.84
N GLN A 91 -8.95 12.77 -14.83
CA GLN A 91 -10.30 12.31 -14.58
C GLN A 91 -10.16 11.14 -13.61
N PRO A 92 -10.92 11.09 -12.51
CA PRO A 92 -10.97 9.89 -11.68
C PRO A 92 -11.28 8.74 -12.63
N CYS A 93 -10.42 7.70 -12.64
CA CYS A 93 -10.52 6.58 -13.56
C CYS A 93 -11.98 6.14 -13.65
N ALA A 94 -12.66 6.44 -14.75
CA ALA A 94 -14.10 6.23 -14.87
C ALA A 94 -14.39 4.74 -14.62
N GLY A 95 -15.06 4.42 -13.51
CA GLY A 95 -15.35 3.04 -13.10
C GLY A 95 -14.61 2.51 -11.87
N TYR A 96 -13.71 3.26 -11.22
CA TYR A 96 -13.14 2.84 -9.93
C TYR A 96 -14.11 3.08 -8.76
N THR A 97 -14.81 2.03 -8.34
CA THR A 97 -15.76 2.05 -7.20
C THR A 97 -15.11 1.95 -5.82
N GLY A 98 -13.77 1.95 -5.74
CA GLY A 98 -13.05 1.72 -4.48
C GLY A 98 -13.12 0.26 -4.03
N PRO A 99 -12.24 -0.16 -3.09
CA PRO A 99 -12.30 -1.51 -2.56
C PRO A 99 -13.57 -1.69 -1.72
N ARG A 100 -14.18 -2.88 -1.80
CA ARG A 100 -15.31 -3.23 -0.92
C ARG A 100 -14.82 -3.36 0.52
N ILE A 101 -15.56 -2.76 1.45
CA ILE A 101 -15.23 -2.73 2.88
C ILE A 101 -16.13 -3.70 3.63
N TYR A 102 -15.51 -4.67 4.30
CA TYR A 102 -16.13 -5.60 5.24
C TYR A 102 -15.70 -5.23 6.66
N HIS A 103 -16.66 -5.18 7.58
CA HIS A 103 -16.42 -4.63 8.92
C HIS A 103 -17.07 -5.49 9.99
N VAL A 104 -16.26 -5.92 10.96
CA VAL A 104 -16.71 -6.60 12.17
C VAL A 104 -16.29 -5.76 13.36
N HIS A 105 -17.27 -5.08 13.96
CA HIS A 105 -17.06 -4.30 15.16
C HIS A 105 -17.78 -4.92 16.37
N ARG A 106 -17.12 -4.79 17.51
CA ARG A 106 -17.70 -5.02 18.82
C ARG A 106 -17.39 -3.82 19.73
N PRO A 107 -18.41 -3.12 20.25
CA PRO A 107 -18.19 -1.97 21.13
C PRO A 107 -17.81 -2.37 22.56
N GLU A 108 -18.26 -3.52 23.06
CA GLU A 108 -17.96 -3.96 24.42
C GLU A 108 -16.56 -4.59 24.54
N PRO A 109 -15.86 -4.41 25.69
CA PRO A 109 -14.67 -5.19 26.00
C PRO A 109 -14.99 -6.69 26.05
N PHE A 110 -13.98 -7.51 25.79
CA PHE A 110 -14.08 -8.94 26.05
C PHE A 110 -14.14 -9.23 27.55
N THR A 111 -15.04 -10.14 27.94
CA THR A 111 -15.01 -10.78 29.26
C THR A 111 -14.19 -12.07 29.22
N GLU A 112 -14.12 -12.76 30.37
CA GLU A 112 -13.51 -14.09 30.49
C GLU A 112 -14.38 -15.22 29.89
N SER A 113 -15.58 -14.92 29.41
CA SER A 113 -16.51 -15.91 28.87
C SER A 113 -16.05 -16.46 27.51
N GLU A 114 -15.69 -17.74 27.45
CA GLU A 114 -15.29 -18.41 26.19
C GLU A 114 -16.36 -18.28 25.09
N GLN A 115 -17.64 -18.38 25.45
CA GLN A 115 -18.77 -18.30 24.52
C GLN A 115 -18.80 -16.96 23.79
N GLU A 116 -18.41 -15.91 24.47
CA GLU A 116 -18.35 -14.56 23.95
C GLU A 116 -17.23 -14.39 22.91
N TRP A 117 -16.06 -15.00 23.16
CA TRP A 117 -14.96 -15.05 22.19
C TRP A 117 -15.36 -15.87 20.97
N ALA A 118 -15.94 -17.05 21.18
CA ALA A 118 -16.40 -17.94 20.10
C ALA A 118 -17.46 -17.25 19.22
N ALA A 119 -18.44 -16.58 19.82
CA ALA A 119 -19.47 -15.85 19.08
C ALA A 119 -18.87 -14.74 18.20
N PHE A 120 -17.86 -14.03 18.69
CA PHE A 120 -17.18 -13.00 17.90
C PHE A 120 -16.35 -13.61 16.76
N ILE A 121 -15.63 -14.71 17.01
CA ILE A 121 -14.91 -15.46 15.99
C ILE A 121 -15.86 -15.95 14.88
N GLU A 122 -17.03 -16.45 15.23
CA GLU A 122 -18.04 -16.86 14.25
C GLU A 122 -18.58 -15.69 13.41
N ARG A 123 -18.71 -14.50 13.99
CA ARG A 123 -19.03 -13.28 13.22
C ARG A 123 -17.93 -12.95 12.21
N ILE A 124 -16.66 -13.04 12.62
CA ILE A 124 -15.51 -12.86 11.73
C ILE A 124 -15.54 -13.87 10.58
N LYS A 125 -15.70 -15.16 10.88
CA LYS A 125 -15.78 -16.21 9.85
C LYS A 125 -16.88 -15.97 8.84
N ARG A 126 -18.07 -15.53 9.29
CA ARG A 126 -19.18 -15.20 8.39
C ARG A 126 -18.84 -14.04 7.46
N GLU A 127 -18.25 -12.96 7.97
CA GLU A 127 -17.86 -11.83 7.13
C GLU A 127 -16.72 -12.16 6.16
N VAL A 128 -15.73 -12.94 6.60
CA VAL A 128 -14.67 -13.46 5.71
C VAL A 128 -15.27 -14.36 4.63
N GLY A 129 -16.27 -15.18 4.97
CA GLY A 129 -17.03 -15.99 4.02
C GLY A 129 -17.72 -15.15 2.94
N LYS A 130 -18.44 -14.09 3.35
CA LYS A 130 -19.07 -13.14 2.40
C LYS A 130 -18.04 -12.46 1.51
N LEU A 131 -16.94 -11.98 2.09
CA LEU A 131 -15.83 -11.37 1.35
C LEU A 131 -15.31 -12.29 0.26
N ARG A 132 -15.11 -13.58 0.58
CA ARG A 132 -14.63 -14.59 -0.39
C ARG A 132 -15.66 -14.90 -1.47
N GLN A 133 -16.95 -14.98 -1.13
CA GLN A 133 -18.02 -15.33 -2.06
C GLN A 133 -18.42 -14.19 -2.99
N GLU A 134 -18.52 -12.96 -2.48
CA GLU A 134 -19.08 -11.82 -3.21
C GLU A 134 -18.04 -11.03 -4.01
N CYS A 135 -16.79 -11.03 -3.53
CA CYS A 135 -15.72 -10.22 -4.10
C CYS A 135 -14.60 -11.07 -4.73
N ALA A 136 -14.39 -12.30 -4.25
CA ALA A 136 -13.27 -13.16 -4.63
C ALA A 136 -11.95 -12.38 -4.82
N PRO A 137 -11.52 -11.60 -3.81
CA PRO A 137 -10.42 -10.67 -3.99
C PRO A 137 -9.11 -11.42 -4.18
N SER A 138 -8.19 -10.84 -4.93
CA SER A 138 -6.81 -11.31 -5.04
C SER A 138 -5.96 -10.91 -3.84
N ARG A 139 -6.39 -9.87 -3.12
CA ARG A 139 -5.72 -9.34 -1.94
C ARG A 139 -6.71 -8.74 -0.93
N ILE A 140 -6.44 -8.95 0.35
CA ILE A 140 -7.18 -8.37 1.47
C ILE A 140 -6.28 -7.38 2.20
N LEU A 141 -6.74 -6.14 2.34
CA LEU A 141 -6.13 -5.13 3.22
C LEU A 141 -6.76 -5.29 4.61
N LEU A 142 -6.02 -5.90 5.55
CA LEU A 142 -6.48 -6.17 6.91
C LEU A 142 -6.13 -5.02 7.84
N PHE A 143 -7.14 -4.42 8.46
CA PHE A 143 -7.00 -3.41 9.51
C PHE A 143 -7.59 -3.97 10.80
N THR A 144 -6.82 -3.95 11.88
CA THR A 144 -7.27 -4.56 13.13
C THR A 144 -6.97 -3.73 14.37
N ASN A 145 -7.94 -3.70 15.28
CA ASN A 145 -7.83 -3.17 16.63
C ASN A 145 -8.50 -4.15 17.60
N VAL A 146 -7.83 -5.29 17.83
CA VAL A 146 -8.33 -6.38 18.68
C VAL A 146 -7.20 -6.90 19.58
N PRO A 147 -7.53 -7.61 20.68
CA PRO A 147 -6.55 -8.34 21.46
C PRO A 147 -5.69 -9.28 20.60
N VAL A 148 -4.39 -9.40 20.94
CA VAL A 148 -3.40 -10.16 20.16
C VAL A 148 -3.86 -11.59 19.81
N VAL A 149 -4.51 -12.27 20.76
CA VAL A 149 -5.04 -13.62 20.55
C VAL A 149 -6.03 -13.71 19.38
N LEU A 150 -6.88 -12.68 19.18
CA LEU A 150 -7.77 -12.61 18.02
C LEU A 150 -7.01 -12.34 16.73
N GLY A 151 -5.87 -11.65 16.79
CA GLY A 151 -4.96 -11.51 15.65
C GLY A 151 -4.46 -12.86 15.15
N VAL A 152 -4.14 -13.79 16.06
CA VAL A 152 -3.73 -15.16 15.71
C VAL A 152 -4.88 -15.93 15.04
N PHE A 153 -6.09 -15.88 15.62
CA PHE A 153 -7.27 -16.49 15.01
C PHE A 153 -7.61 -15.89 13.66
N LEU A 154 -7.48 -14.57 13.49
CA LEU A 154 -7.66 -13.90 12.20
C LEU A 154 -6.67 -14.42 11.17
N GLY A 155 -5.41 -14.60 11.53
CA GLY A 155 -4.40 -15.22 10.67
C GLY A 155 -4.83 -16.61 10.21
N ALA A 156 -5.29 -17.46 11.13
CA ALA A 156 -5.78 -18.81 10.81
C ALA A 156 -7.07 -18.82 9.98
N ILE A 157 -8.01 -17.90 10.23
CA ILE A 157 -9.27 -17.80 9.44
C ILE A 157 -8.98 -17.34 8.02
N LEU A 158 -8.02 -16.43 7.86
CA LEU A 158 -7.62 -15.88 6.57
C LEU A 158 -6.65 -16.78 5.82
N ASP A 159 -6.10 -17.80 6.48
CA ASP A 159 -5.25 -18.82 5.88
C ASP A 159 -5.94 -19.50 4.69
N ASN A 160 -5.12 -20.00 3.75
CA ASN A 160 -5.54 -20.59 2.48
C ASN A 160 -6.43 -19.66 1.62
N GLY A 161 -6.19 -18.35 1.73
CA GLY A 161 -6.93 -17.31 1.02
C GLY A 161 -6.06 -16.46 0.09
N PRO A 162 -6.60 -15.33 -0.38
CA PRO A 162 -5.82 -14.33 -1.09
C PRO A 162 -4.71 -13.72 -0.22
N GLU A 163 -3.78 -13.03 -0.86
CA GLU A 163 -2.71 -12.30 -0.16
C GLU A 163 -3.31 -11.35 0.88
N VAL A 164 -2.88 -11.43 2.13
CA VAL A 164 -3.34 -10.51 3.18
C VAL A 164 -2.24 -9.53 3.53
N VAL A 165 -2.53 -8.25 3.39
CA VAL A 165 -1.65 -7.15 3.80
C VAL A 165 -2.13 -6.61 5.13
N VAL A 166 -1.37 -6.89 6.19
CA VAL A 166 -1.69 -6.44 7.55
C VAL A 166 -1.27 -4.98 7.71
N HIS A 167 -2.22 -4.13 8.10
CA HIS A 167 -1.98 -2.72 8.37
C HIS A 167 -2.04 -2.45 9.88
N HIS A 168 -1.05 -1.72 10.37
CA HIS A 168 -0.98 -1.27 11.75
C HIS A 168 -1.02 0.26 11.83
N TYR A 169 -1.64 0.79 12.88
CA TYR A 169 -1.74 2.22 13.11
C TYR A 169 -0.52 2.71 13.91
N PHE A 170 0.36 3.48 13.26
CA PHE A 170 1.53 4.09 13.90
C PHE A 170 1.51 5.60 13.70
N ASN A 171 1.68 6.36 14.79
CA ASN A 171 1.86 7.81 14.74
C ASN A 171 0.81 8.55 13.89
N GLY A 172 -0.46 8.18 14.04
CA GLY A 172 -1.55 8.84 13.34
C GLY A 172 -1.90 8.26 11.96
N VAL A 173 -1.13 7.29 11.44
CA VAL A 173 -1.26 6.80 10.06
C VAL A 173 -1.18 5.27 10.01
N TYR A 174 -1.98 4.65 9.14
CA TYR A 174 -1.86 3.21 8.86
C TYR A 174 -0.67 2.92 7.96
N ARG A 175 0.06 1.85 8.26
CA ARG A 175 1.16 1.35 7.43
C ARG A 175 1.08 -0.17 7.28
N PRO A 176 1.42 -0.73 6.11
CA PRO A 176 1.57 -2.17 5.98
C PRO A 176 2.75 -2.63 6.83
N VAL A 177 2.54 -3.67 7.63
CA VAL A 177 3.55 -4.24 8.55
C VAL A 177 3.89 -5.70 8.27
N GLY A 178 3.04 -6.40 7.53
CA GLY A 178 3.22 -7.81 7.23
C GLY A 178 2.36 -8.26 6.07
N TYR A 179 2.80 -9.35 5.45
CA TYR A 179 2.14 -10.00 4.33
C TYR A 179 1.94 -11.46 4.70
N LEU A 180 0.69 -11.93 4.63
CA LEU A 180 0.37 -13.35 4.64
C LEU A 180 0.14 -13.73 3.18
N ALA A 181 1.20 -14.20 2.52
CA ALA A 181 1.13 -14.70 1.17
C ALA A 181 0.94 -16.21 1.19
N HIS A 182 0.25 -16.74 0.17
CA HIS A 182 0.32 -18.16 -0.10
C HIS A 182 1.75 -18.47 -0.54
N GLU A 183 2.53 -19.19 0.28
CA GLU A 183 3.58 -20.02 -0.29
C GLU A 183 2.85 -21.02 -1.19
N THR A 184 2.91 -20.77 -2.49
CA THR A 184 2.51 -21.74 -3.49
C THR A 184 3.30 -22.99 -3.18
N VAL A 185 2.63 -24.02 -2.70
CA VAL A 185 3.19 -25.37 -2.64
C VAL A 185 3.76 -25.61 -4.03
N LYS A 186 5.08 -25.73 -4.13
CA LYS A 186 5.73 -26.27 -5.33
C LYS A 186 5.20 -27.69 -5.48
N MET A 187 4.14 -27.87 -6.27
CA MET A 187 3.76 -29.17 -6.76
C MET A 187 4.67 -29.51 -7.94
N GLY A 188 5.53 -30.52 -7.74
CA GLY A 188 6.20 -31.28 -8.80
C GLY A 188 7.44 -30.64 -9.38
#